data_AF-A0A6J6QZ78-F1
#
_entry.id   AF-A0A6J6QZ78-F1
#
_cell.length_a   1.000
_cell.length_b   1.000
_cell.length_c   1.000
_cell.angle_alpha   90.00
_cell.angle_beta   90.00
_cell.angle_gamma   90.00
#
_symmetry.space_group_name_H-M   'P 1'
#
loop_
_entity.id
_entity.type
_entity.pdbx_description
1 polymer ?
#
loop_
_entity_poly.entity_id
_entity_poly.type
_entity_poly.pdbx_seq_one_letter_code
_entity_poly.pdbx_strand_id
1 'polypeptide(L)'
;MWFSRIGIFVLPPIAYFVTKRICLGLQHKDRDTVLHGRESGRLVMLPSGEFIEVHEPIDQYARYSLTNHEQPEVVELQLEDAHGVARPGSVKEKIRARLSRGMYGEQVQKPTEKDLLELEDGHH
;
A
#
# COMPACT_ATOMS: atom_id res chain seq x y z
N MET A 1 -8.22 33.68 18.70
CA MET A 1 -8.34 34.08 17.28
C MET A 1 -7.13 33.70 16.40
N TRP A 2 -5.97 33.29 16.95
CA TRP A 2 -4.81 32.85 16.13
C TRP A 2 -4.74 31.34 15.88
N PHE A 3 -5.15 30.52 16.86
CA PHE A 3 -5.17 29.07 16.74
C PHE A 3 -5.97 28.59 15.52
N SER A 4 -7.17 29.13 15.30
CA SER A 4 -8.01 28.80 14.14
C SER A 4 -7.37 29.24 12.82
N ARG A 5 -6.68 30.38 12.79
CA ARG A 5 -5.99 30.87 11.58
C ARG A 5 -4.83 29.96 11.18
N ILE A 6 -4.04 29.51 12.15
CA ILE A 6 -2.93 28.57 11.91
C ILE A 6 -3.48 27.18 11.61
N GLY A 7 -4.47 26.73 12.37
CA GLY A 7 -5.07 25.41 12.28
C GLY A 7 -5.62 25.11 10.89
N ILE A 8 -6.24 26.08 10.21
CA ILE A 8 -6.75 25.89 8.84
C ILE A 8 -5.64 25.50 7.84
N PHE A 9 -4.41 25.96 8.04
CA PHE A 9 -3.29 25.62 7.15
C PHE A 9 -2.50 24.39 7.63
N VAL A 10 -2.44 24.15 8.94
CA VAL A 10 -1.59 23.11 9.54
C VAL A 10 -2.33 21.79 9.77
N LEU A 11 -3.62 21.82 10.14
CA LEU A 11 -4.39 20.60 10.36
C LEU A 11 -4.55 19.75 9.09
N PRO A 12 -4.87 20.29 7.90
CA PRO A 12 -5.04 19.45 6.71
C PRO A 12 -3.80 18.60 6.34
N PRO A 13 -2.57 19.14 6.26
CA PRO A 13 -1.41 18.32 5.93
C PRO A 13 -1.08 17.31 7.03
N ILE A 14 -1.29 17.65 8.32
CA ILE A 14 -1.08 16.71 9.42
C ILE A 14 -2.11 15.57 9.37
N ALA A 15 -3.39 15.90 9.21
CA ALA A 15 -4.47 14.92 9.10
C ALA A 15 -4.22 13.99 7.91
N TYR A 16 -3.85 14.54 6.75
CA TYR A 16 -3.47 13.75 5.59
C TYR A 16 -2.34 12.77 5.91
N PHE A 17 -1.24 13.24 6.51
CA PHE A 17 -0.09 12.39 6.82
C PHE A 17 -0.45 11.27 7.79
N VAL A 18 -1.17 11.58 8.86
CA VAL A 18 -1.59 10.61 9.87
C VAL A 18 -2.53 9.57 9.25
N THR A 19 -3.58 10.01 8.54
CA THR A 19 -4.53 9.10 7.89
C THR A 19 -3.83 8.24 6.85
N LYS A 20 -2.94 8.80 6.02
CA LYS A 20 -2.16 8.03 5.03
C LYS A 20 -1.38 6.90 5.69
N ARG A 21 -0.66 7.17 6.78
CA ARG A 21 0.17 6.16 7.46
C ARG A 21 -0.69 5.05 8.08
N ILE A 22 -1.84 5.40 8.65
CA ILE A 22 -2.80 4.41 9.18
C ILE A 22 -3.35 3.53 8.05
N CYS A 23 -3.81 4.14 6.94
CA CYS A 23 -4.33 3.40 5.80
C CYS A 23 -3.29 2.46 5.16
N LEU A 24 -2.04 2.91 5.03
CA LEU A 24 -0.96 2.06 4.53
C LEU A 24 -0.66 0.88 5.46
N GLY A 25 -0.71 1.09 6.78
CA GLY A 25 -0.57 0.00 7.75
C GLY A 25 -1.70 -1.03 7.65
N LEU A 26 -2.94 -0.56 7.47
CA LEU A 26 -4.09 -1.44 7.23
C LEU A 26 -3.94 -2.23 5.93
N GLN A 27 -3.53 -1.58 4.83
CA GLN A 27 -3.27 -2.27 3.55
C GLN A 27 -2.16 -3.31 3.67
N HIS A 28 -1.14 -3.08 4.49
CA HIS A 28 -0.10 -4.07 4.73
C HIS A 28 -0.66 -5.30 5.44
N LYS A 29 -1.47 -5.11 6.48
CA LYS A 29 -2.15 -6.21 7.17
C LYS A 29 -3.14 -6.95 6.25
N ASP A 30 -3.86 -6.23 5.41
CA ASP A 30 -4.77 -6.83 4.41
C ASP A 30 -3.98 -7.67 3.40
N ARG A 31 -2.82 -7.18 2.93
CA ARG A 31 -1.90 -7.94 2.07
C ARG A 31 -1.42 -9.22 2.76
N ASP A 32 -0.98 -9.12 4.00
CA ASP A 32 -0.50 -10.28 4.77
C ASP A 32 -1.61 -11.31 4.99
N THR A 33 -2.85 -10.86 5.21
CA THR A 33 -4.02 -11.74 5.34
C THR A 33 -4.35 -12.47 4.03
N VAL A 34 -4.14 -11.82 2.88
CA VAL A 34 -4.31 -12.46 1.56
C VAL A 34 -3.22 -13.49 1.31
N LEU A 35 -1.98 -13.20 1.69
CA LEU A 35 -0.85 -14.11 1.49
C LEU A 35 -0.89 -15.31 2.44
N HIS A 36 -1.07 -15.08 3.73
CA HIS A 36 -0.90 -16.11 4.76
C HIS A 36 -2.22 -16.69 5.27
N GLY A 37 -3.37 -16.09 4.94
CA GLY A 37 -4.65 -16.45 5.51
C GLY A 37 -4.96 -15.67 6.79
N ARG A 38 -6.09 -15.99 7.43
CA ARG A 38 -6.55 -15.30 8.65
C ARG A 38 -5.96 -15.98 9.89
N GLU A 39 -5.56 -15.15 10.86
CA GLU A 39 -5.23 -15.56 12.24
C GLU A 39 -6.43 -16.33 12.85
N SER A 40 -6.30 -17.65 13.04
CA SER A 40 -7.36 -18.47 13.65
C SER A 40 -7.32 -18.44 15.19
N GLY A 41 -6.23 -17.92 15.79
CA GLY A 41 -6.02 -17.96 17.24
C GLY A 41 -5.81 -19.37 17.79
N ARG A 42 -5.59 -20.38 16.93
CA ARG A 42 -5.28 -21.76 17.33
C ARG A 42 -3.77 -21.95 17.36
N LEU A 43 -3.24 -22.08 18.56
CA LEU A 43 -1.85 -22.47 18.78
C LEU A 43 -1.76 -24.00 18.85
N VAL A 44 -0.92 -24.59 17.99
CA VAL A 44 -0.63 -26.02 18.01
C VAL A 44 0.81 -26.23 18.42
N MET A 45 1.02 -27.12 19.40
CA MET A 45 2.36 -27.52 19.84
C MET A 45 2.86 -28.66 18.95
N LEU A 46 4.01 -28.47 18.32
CA LEU A 46 4.67 -29.50 17.51
C LEU A 46 5.33 -30.55 18.40
N PRO A 47 5.60 -31.75 17.86
CA PRO A 47 6.39 -32.78 18.55
C PRO A 47 7.79 -32.30 18.97
N SER A 48 8.32 -31.27 18.30
CA SER A 48 9.59 -30.60 18.64
C SER A 48 9.51 -29.65 19.83
N GLY A 49 8.30 -29.32 20.32
CA GLY A 49 8.06 -28.38 21.41
C GLY A 49 7.81 -26.94 20.99
N GLU A 50 7.83 -26.64 19.69
CA GLU A 50 7.52 -25.31 19.14
C GLU A 50 6.01 -25.08 19.05
N PHE A 51 5.59 -23.81 19.16
CA PHE A 51 4.19 -23.41 18.99
C PHE A 51 4.04 -22.70 17.65
N ILE A 52 3.14 -23.19 16.80
CA ILE A 52 2.75 -22.52 15.56
C ILE A 52 1.31 -22.02 15.65
N GLU A 53 1.07 -20.83 15.11
CA GLU A 53 -0.29 -20.36 14.85
C GLU A 53 -0.75 -20.95 13.51
N VAL A 54 -1.85 -21.69 13.55
CA VAL A 54 -2.46 -22.21 12.32
C VAL A 54 -3.27 -21.10 11.69
N HIS A 55 -2.90 -20.69 10.47
CA HIS A 55 -3.70 -19.76 9.67
C HIS A 55 -4.78 -20.52 8.89
N GLU A 56 -5.99 -19.95 8.84
CA GLU A 56 -7.08 -20.48 8.03
C GLU A 56 -7.13 -19.76 6.68
N PRO A 57 -7.22 -20.47 5.54
CA PRO A 57 -7.34 -19.82 4.25
C PRO A 57 -8.62 -18.99 4.19
N ILE A 58 -8.50 -17.76 3.71
CA ILE A 58 -9.67 -16.89 3.51
C ILE A 58 -10.43 -17.26 2.23
N ASP A 59 -11.76 -17.14 2.29
CA ASP A 59 -12.65 -17.40 1.17
C ASP A 59 -12.28 -16.57 -0.07
N GLN A 60 -12.52 -17.13 -1.26
CA GLN A 60 -12.13 -16.51 -2.53
C GLN A 60 -12.83 -15.16 -2.75
N TYR A 61 -14.09 -15.01 -2.31
CA TYR A 61 -14.80 -13.74 -2.40
C TYR A 61 -14.16 -12.67 -1.50
N ALA A 62 -13.76 -13.07 -0.29
CA ALA A 62 -13.05 -12.19 0.64
C ALA A 62 -11.68 -11.76 0.08
N ARG A 63 -10.91 -12.68 -0.52
CA ARG A 63 -9.64 -12.38 -1.21
C ARG A 63 -9.83 -11.34 -2.32
N TYR A 64 -10.87 -11.50 -3.15
CA TYR A 64 -11.17 -10.56 -4.21
C TYR A 64 -11.51 -9.18 -3.67
N SER A 65 -12.33 -9.10 -2.62
CA SER A 65 -12.72 -7.82 -2.00
C SER A 65 -11.53 -7.00 -1.51
N LEU A 66 -10.49 -7.67 -0.98
CA LEU A 66 -9.28 -7.03 -0.47
C LEU A 66 -8.32 -6.57 -1.58
N THR A 67 -8.41 -7.16 -2.77
CA THR A 67 -7.46 -6.92 -3.87
C THR A 67 -8.02 -6.07 -5.02
N ASN A 68 -9.34 -5.84 -5.05
CA ASN A 68 -10.03 -5.16 -6.15
C ASN A 68 -9.86 -3.61 -6.17
N HIS A 69 -9.07 -3.02 -5.28
CA HIS A 69 -8.89 -1.56 -5.24
C HIS A 69 -8.05 -1.02 -6.41
N GLU A 70 -8.34 0.16 -6.95
CA GLU A 70 -7.51 0.80 -7.98
C GLU A 70 -6.17 1.28 -7.38
N GLN A 71 -5.08 1.13 -8.13
CA GLN A 71 -3.75 1.63 -7.75
C GLN A 71 -3.32 2.72 -8.74
N PRO A 72 -3.53 4.01 -8.40
CA PRO A 72 -3.15 5.09 -9.29
C PRO A 72 -1.64 5.19 -9.40
N GLU A 73 -1.15 5.20 -10.63
CA GLU A 73 0.28 5.32 -10.92
C GLU A 73 0.80 6.73 -10.66
N VAL A 74 2.08 6.82 -10.30
CA VAL A 74 2.75 8.10 -10.09
C VAL A 74 2.91 8.79 -11.44
N VAL A 75 2.37 10.01 -11.56
CA VAL A 75 2.58 10.85 -12.75
C VAL A 75 4.07 11.20 -12.85
N GLU A 76 4.71 10.66 -13.88
CA GLU A 76 6.10 10.96 -14.20
C GLU A 76 6.22 12.30 -14.95
N LEU A 77 7.35 12.98 -14.74
CA LEU A 77 7.68 14.18 -15.50
C LEU A 77 8.11 13.78 -16.89
N GLN A 78 7.28 14.08 -17.88
CA GLN A 78 7.70 14.04 -19.28
C GLN A 78 8.66 15.20 -19.52
N LEU A 79 9.95 14.89 -19.62
CA LEU A 79 11.00 15.86 -19.95
C LEU A 79 11.16 16.03 -21.47
N GLU A 80 10.45 15.22 -22.25
CA GLU A 80 10.52 15.17 -23.70
C GLU A 80 9.13 15.39 -24.30
N ASP A 81 9.07 16.19 -25.38
CA ASP A 81 7.85 16.38 -26.17
C ASP A 81 7.53 15.15 -27.04
N ALA A 82 6.36 15.13 -27.67
CA ALA A 82 5.93 14.09 -28.63
C ALA A 82 6.92 13.85 -29.81
N HIS A 83 7.89 14.75 -30.02
CA HIS A 83 8.95 14.65 -31.01
C HIS A 83 10.34 14.34 -30.42
N GLY A 84 10.43 13.97 -29.14
CA GLY A 84 11.69 13.63 -28.46
C GLY A 84 12.58 14.84 -28.13
N VAL A 85 12.05 16.07 -28.22
CA VAL A 85 12.82 17.29 -27.90
C VAL A 85 12.70 17.59 -26.41
N ALA A 86 13.84 17.80 -25.75
CA ALA A 86 13.89 18.14 -24.35
C ALA A 86 13.17 19.47 -24.07
N ARG A 87 12.09 19.43 -23.29
CA ARG A 87 11.44 20.63 -22.76
C ARG A 87 11.91 20.89 -21.34
N PRO A 88 12.21 22.14 -20.97
CA PRO A 88 12.30 22.52 -19.57
C PRO A 88 10.90 22.38 -18.96
N GLY A 89 10.64 21.23 -18.32
CA GLY A 89 9.33 20.93 -17.74
C GLY A 89 8.79 22.09 -16.90
N SER A 90 7.51 22.39 -17.07
CA SER A 90 6.86 23.54 -16.44
C SER A 90 6.96 23.45 -14.91
N VAL A 91 7.08 24.59 -14.22
CA VAL A 91 7.07 24.63 -12.75
C VAL A 91 5.81 23.94 -12.20
N LYS A 92 4.69 24.06 -12.91
CA LYS A 92 3.42 23.39 -12.56
C LYS A 92 3.52 21.87 -12.68
N GLU A 93 4.16 21.35 -13.73
CA GLU A 93 4.38 19.91 -13.91
C GLU A 93 5.29 19.36 -12.83
N LYS A 94 6.39 20.06 -12.51
CA LYS A 94 7.31 19.70 -11.43
C LYS A 94 6.59 19.60 -10.07
N ILE A 95 5.71 20.56 -9.78
CA ILE A 95 4.90 20.54 -8.55
C ILE A 95 3.91 19.37 -8.60
N ARG A 96 3.21 19.16 -9.72
CA ARG A 96 2.25 18.05 -9.90
C ARG A 96 2.92 16.69 -9.71
N ALA A 97 4.07 16.45 -10.33
CA ALA A 97 4.78 15.19 -10.21
C ALA A 97 5.33 14.97 -8.80
N ARG A 98 5.84 16.02 -8.14
CA ARG A 98 6.30 15.92 -6.75
C ARG A 98 5.15 15.63 -5.79
N LEU A 99 3.99 16.26 -6.00
CA LEU A 99 2.79 15.96 -5.23
C LEU A 99 2.32 14.52 -5.51
N SER A 100 2.23 14.12 -6.78
CA SER A 100 1.86 12.76 -7.19
C SER A 100 2.79 11.72 -6.56
N ARG A 101 4.10 11.97 -6.53
CA ARG A 101 5.07 11.07 -5.90
C ARG A 101 4.90 11.02 -4.39
N GLY A 102 4.63 12.15 -3.74
CA GLY A 102 4.34 12.18 -2.30
C GLY A 102 3.05 11.45 -1.93
N MET A 103 2.02 11.55 -2.78
CA MET A 103 0.71 10.96 -2.53
C MET A 103 0.66 9.46 -2.87
N TYR A 104 1.17 9.09 -4.04
CA TYR A 104 1.02 7.77 -4.64
C TYR A 104 2.32 6.96 -4.72
N GLY A 105 3.48 7.56 -4.43
CA GLY A 105 4.77 6.85 -4.51
C GLY A 105 5.00 5.85 -3.38
N GLU A 106 4.19 5.89 -2.32
CA GLU A 106 4.22 4.93 -1.22
C GLU A 106 2.86 4.22 -1.21
N GLN A 107 2.78 3.11 -1.96
CA GLN A 107 1.60 2.26 -2.08
C GLN A 107 2.00 0.82 -1.77
N VAL A 108 1.14 0.09 -1.04
CA VAL A 108 1.33 -1.34 -0.82
C VAL A 108 0.92 -2.06 -2.10
N GLN A 109 1.87 -2.73 -2.76
CA GLN A 109 1.59 -3.45 -4.00
C GLN A 109 0.65 -4.63 -3.75
N LYS A 110 -0.26 -4.86 -4.69
CA LYS A 110 -1.15 -6.02 -4.61
C LYS A 110 -0.35 -7.31 -4.64
N PRO A 111 -0.75 -8.35 -3.88
CA PRO A 111 -0.23 -9.69 -4.05
C PRO A 111 -0.30 -10.13 -5.51
N THR A 112 0.83 -10.53 -6.08
CA THR A 112 0.88 -11.09 -7.44
C THR A 112 0.74 -12.61 -7.37
N GLU A 113 0.29 -13.26 -8.45
CA GLU A 113 0.23 -14.74 -8.53
C GLU A 113 1.58 -15.41 -8.22
N LYS A 114 2.68 -14.74 -8.57
CA LYS A 114 4.04 -15.18 -8.22
C LYS A 114 4.28 -15.24 -6.71
N ASP A 115 3.83 -14.23 -5.96
CA ASP A 115 3.95 -14.20 -4.50
C ASP A 115 3.16 -15.37 -3.88
N LEU A 116 2.06 -15.80 -4.50
CA LEU A 116 1.28 -16.95 -4.04
C LEU A 116 1.97 -18.28 -4.37
N LEU A 117 2.52 -18.41 -5.58
CA LEU A 117 3.29 -19.58 -5.99
C LEU A 117 4.56 -19.77 -5.16
N GLU A 118 5.25 -18.69 -4.79
CA GLU A 118 6.42 -18.74 -3.90
C GLU A 118 6.05 -19.23 -2.49
N LEU A 119 4.83 -18.95 -2.01
CA LEU A 119 4.33 -19.48 -0.74
C LEU A 119 3.91 -20.95 -0.84
N GLU A 120 3.45 -21.40 -2.00
CA GLU A 120 3.11 -22.80 -2.26
C GLU A 120 4.36 -23.68 -2.50
N ASP A 121 5.36 -23.16 -3.20
CA ASP A 121 6.65 -23.83 -3.46
C ASP A 121 7.59 -23.78 -2.24
N GLY A 122 7.43 -22.76 -1.38
CA GLY A 122 8.14 -22.57 -0.12
C GLY A 122 7.60 -23.44 1.01
N HIS A 123 7.79 -24.75 0.87
CA HIS A 123 7.63 -25.80 1.90
C HIS A 123 7.56 -25.37 3.38
N HIS A 124 6.45 -25.78 4.01
CA HIS A 124 6.41 -26.33 5.37
C HIS A 124 7.33 -27.54 5.55
#